data_AF-A0A349UWY0-F1
#
_entry.id   AF-A0A349UWY0-F1
#
_cell.length_a   1.000
_cell.length_b   1.000
_cell.length_c   1.000
_cell.angle_alpha   90.00
_cell.angle_beta   90.00
_cell.angle_gamma   90.00
#
_symmetry.space_group_name_H-M   'P 1'
#
loop_
_entity.id
_entity.type
_entity.pdbx_description
1 polymer ?
#
loop_
_entity_poly.entity_id
_entity_poly.type
_entity_poly.pdbx_seq_one_letter_code
_entity_poly.pdbx_strand_id
1 'polypeptide(L)' 'MKFALKTTQLSKTYGNGVTALQGVDLAVPQGDFYALLGPNGA' A
#
# COMPACT_ATOMS: atom_id res chain seq x y z
N MET A 1 -11.85 13.64 -8.89
CA MET A 1 -11.16 13.73 -7.58
C MET A 1 -9.65 13.66 -7.82
N LYS A 2 -8.86 14.43 -7.07
CA LYS A 2 -7.40 14.44 -7.18
C LYS A 2 -6.82 13.66 -6.01
N PHE A 3 -5.95 12.69 -6.30
CA PHE A 3 -5.28 11.88 -5.28
C PHE A 3 -3.87 12.41 -5.05
N ALA A 4 -3.43 12.44 -3.79
CA ALA A 4 -2.02 12.66 -3.44
C ALA A 4 -1.18 11.41 -3.73
N LEU A 5 -1.75 10.23 -3.49
CA LEU A 5 -1.14 8.93 -3.78
C LEU A 5 -2.21 7.96 -4.26
N LYS A 6 -1.91 7.20 -5.32
CA LYS A 6 -2.76 6.11 -5.77
C LYS A 6 -1.90 4.95 -6.26
N THR A 7 -2.19 3.76 -5.79
CA THR A 7 -1.64 2.50 -6.28
C THR A 7 -2.79 1.57 -6.63
N THR A 8 -2.57 0.69 -7.59
CA THR A 8 -3.53 -0.36 -7.96
C THR A 8 -2.80 -1.68 -8.10
N GLN A 9 -3.30 -2.72 -7.44
CA GLN A 9 -2.78 -4.08 -7.46
C GLN A 9 -1.28 -4.14 -7.14
N LEU A 10 -0.84 -3.30 -6.20
CA LEU A 10 0.57 -3.24 -5.81
C LEU A 10 0.98 -4.58 -5.21
N SER A 11 1.98 -5.20 -5.80
CA SER A 11 2.53 -6.48 -5.35
C SER A 11 4.03 -6.38 -5.19
N LYS A 12 4.55 -7.10 -4.19
CA LYS A 12 5.97 -7.19 -3.93
C LYS A 12 6.29 -8.52 -3.26
N THR A 13 7.13 -9.29 -3.93
CA THR A 13 7.82 -10.46 -3.36
C THR A 13 9.32 -10.18 -3.37
N TYR A 14 9.97 -10.44 -2.24
CA TYR A 14 11.41 -10.34 -2.11
C TYR A 14 12.11 -11.59 -2.66
N GLY A 15 13.41 -11.50 -2.95
CA GLY A 15 14.17 -12.61 -3.53
C GLY A 15 14.27 -13.84 -2.62
N ASN A 16 14.01 -13.69 -1.32
CA ASN A 16 13.91 -14.79 -0.37
C ASN A 16 12.53 -15.48 -0.37
N GLY A 17 11.63 -15.11 -1.29
CA GLY A 17 10.30 -15.70 -1.41
C GLY A 17 9.23 -15.08 -0.51
N VAL A 18 9.56 -14.12 0.35
CA VAL A 18 8.56 -13.45 1.20
C VAL A 18 7.74 -12.47 0.36
N THR A 19 6.43 -12.69 0.30
CA THR A 19 5.48 -11.75 -0.30
C THR A 19 5.07 -10.71 0.74
N ALA A 20 5.54 -9.48 0.55
CA ALA A 20 5.24 -8.35 1.43
C ALA A 20 3.93 -7.66 1.05
N LEU A 21 3.62 -7.58 -0.24
CA LEU A 21 2.37 -6.97 -0.73
C LEU A 21 1.73 -7.92 -1.74
N GLN A 22 0.43 -8.19 -1.58
CA GLN A 22 -0.34 -9.10 -2.42
C GLN A 22 -1.56 -8.39 -3.01
N GLY A 23 -1.35 -7.59 -4.07
CA GLY A 23 -2.45 -6.96 -4.82
C GLY A 23 -3.15 -5.85 -4.04
N VAL A 24 -2.40 -4.97 -3.38
CA VAL A 24 -2.94 -3.89 -2.55
C VAL A 24 -3.38 -2.71 -3.42
N ASP A 25 -4.62 -2.27 -3.25
CA ASP A 25 -5.13 -1.00 -3.77
C ASP A 25 -5.11 0.07 -2.67
N LEU A 26 -4.52 1.22 -2.95
CA LEU A 26 -4.50 2.36 -2.02
C LEU A 26 -4.80 3.65 -2.78
N ALA A 27 -5.73 4.45 -2.27
CA ALA A 27 -6.04 5.76 -2.81
C ALA A 27 -6.14 6.77 -1.66
N VAL A 28 -5.24 7.73 -1.64
CA VAL A 28 -5.19 8.83 -0.66
C VAL A 28 -5.60 10.11 -1.37
N PRO A 29 -6.79 10.67 -1.08
CA PRO A 29 -7.21 11.96 -1.63
C PRO A 29 -6.25 13.08 -1.23
N GLN A 30 -6.12 14.09 -2.09
CA GLN A 30 -5.28 15.24 -1.76
C GLN A 30 -5.89 16.03 -0.60
N GLY A 31 -5.10 16.30 0.44
CA GLY A 31 -5.53 17.06 1.63
C GLY A 31 -5.93 16.18 2.82
N ASP A 32 -6.06 14.87 2.61
CA ASP A 32 -6.41 13.92 3.67
C ASP A 32 -5.15 13.32 4.31
N PHE A 33 -5.30 12.88 5.56
CA PHE A 33 -4.27 12.19 6.32
C PHE A 33 -4.68 10.74 6.58
N TYR A 34 -3.79 9.80 6.24
CA TYR A 34 -4.02 8.35 6.39
C TYR A 34 -2.91 7.74 7.25
N ALA A 35 -3.29 6.88 8.19
CA ALA A 35 -2.38 6.05 8.95
C ALA A 35 -2.48 4.59 8.46
N LEU A 36 -1.33 3.96 8.23
CA LEU A 36 -1.24 2.52 8.04
C LEU A 36 -0.94 1.89 9.40
N LEU A 37 -1.84 1.04 9.88
CA LEU A 37 -1.75 0.38 11.19
C LEU A 37 -1.77 -1.13 11.01
N GLY A 38 -0.80 -1.80 11.60
CA GLY A 38 -0.69 -3.24 11.58
C GLY A 38 0.41 -3.72 12.55
N PRO A 39 0.44 -5.02 12.87
CA PRO A 39 1.53 -5.61 13.63
C PRO A 39 2.85 -5.54 12.84
N ASN A 40 3.96 -5.83 13.52
CA ASN A 40 5.26 -5.92 12.86
C ASN A 40 5.23 -6.94 11.71
N GLY A 41 5.62 -6.50 10.51
CA GLY A 41 5.63 -7.32 9.30
C GLY A 41 4.37 -7.26 8.44
N ALA A 42 3.43 -6.36 8.75
CA ALA A 42 2.29 -6.02 7.89
C ALA A 42 2.67 -5.12 6.70
#